data_AF-A0A4V1KHR9-F1
#
_entry.id   AF-A0A4V1KHR9-F1
#
_cell.length_a   1.000
_cell.length_b   1.000
_cell.length_c   1.000
_cell.angle_alpha   90.00
_cell.angle_beta   90.00
_cell.angle_gamma   90.00
#
_symmetry.space_group_name_H-M   'P 1'
#
loop_
_entity.id
_entity.type
_entity.pdbx_description
1 polymer ?
#
loop_
_entity_poly.entity_id
_entity_poly.type
_entity_poly.pdbx_seq_one_letter_code
_entity_poly.pdbx_strand_id
1 'polypeptide(L)'
;MGKRYTFYLSLFFLMGVVLYSKRHVFIKNRTESKDIIIKDSKQQALGIFYHGSDSSYVTMPAIAHYSLQWMNTDQDTVENSRLIDSLSHHETAFLSIETWAGYNERNQQVNVLEDVINGAYDDKIRKLCDGLSGLQDKVLLSFNPDMEVPVKKYPWQYQSPVEYIKAFRHFSGLVKKLLPRIKIVWSPAGYPGADEYWPGDTFADLISVSLLGESERACNNYPLANNTTTLIRRKIHRMRMIYKPIIVLGSEKIPSNFKNRAFFEIAAKTIGDDWHSIQPLKKEAAPQVSGLKNTDRGMLIGVYDPRKLLINEKAVSVEHLFADWGAIEDGTLERQIDSINSRGRSMIITVEPWRGKRWPTSRDVLKDMINGMYDPIIETTYRIISRAKHPVFLRFAHEMEIPTMRYPWQSQDPVTYIKAYRYFMQFGAHLKNIRRVWGPAGDRGSLEWWPGDDVVDYTSIAIYGLPDKNITDPRLQESFSTIFKRKSYRMRLVNKPLFITEFGVKGSESFQNNWLKDAAFTIRKSNIIAGVCYFNQADNPEVWGKIPAPDWGVSETTFENFVETLSN
;
A
#
# COMPACT_ATOMS: atom_id res chain seq x y z
N MET A 1 19.42 14.28 -60.08
CA MET A 1 19.19 14.29 -58.61
C MET A 1 18.25 13.15 -58.27
N GLY A 2 18.77 11.99 -57.88
CA GLY A 2 17.96 10.81 -57.60
C GLY A 2 18.82 9.75 -56.92
N LYS A 3 18.17 8.96 -56.04
CA LYS A 3 18.73 7.88 -55.18
C LYS A 3 19.24 8.31 -53.80
N ARG A 4 18.32 8.75 -52.92
CA ARG A 4 18.44 8.63 -51.44
C ARG A 4 17.09 8.35 -50.75
N TYR A 5 16.21 7.55 -51.37
CA TYR A 5 14.88 7.21 -50.80
C TYR A 5 14.63 5.70 -50.61
N THR A 6 15.66 4.85 -50.67
CA THR A 6 15.47 3.39 -50.59
C THR A 6 16.00 2.73 -49.31
N PHE A 7 16.52 3.49 -48.34
CA PHE A 7 17.08 2.93 -47.10
C PHE A 7 16.21 3.14 -45.85
N TYR A 8 15.13 3.94 -45.94
CA TYR A 8 14.24 4.21 -44.79
C TYR A 8 12.96 3.37 -44.79
N LEU A 9 12.53 2.79 -45.92
CA LEU A 9 11.34 1.92 -45.96
C LEU A 9 11.60 0.51 -45.40
N SER A 10 12.81 -0.03 -45.58
CA SER A 10 13.18 -1.38 -45.10
C SER A 10 13.39 -1.42 -43.58
N LEU A 11 13.82 -0.32 -42.95
CA LEU A 11 13.95 -0.22 -41.49
C LEU A 11 12.58 -0.10 -40.79
N PHE A 12 11.62 0.62 -41.40
CA PHE A 12 10.25 0.68 -40.89
C PHE A 12 9.48 -0.63 -41.06
N PHE A 13 9.77 -1.42 -42.11
CA PHE A 13 9.18 -2.75 -42.27
C PHE A 13 9.80 -3.77 -41.32
N LEU A 14 11.13 -3.74 -41.07
CA LEU A 14 11.76 -4.62 -40.07
C LEU A 14 11.39 -4.25 -38.64
N MET A 15 11.34 -2.96 -38.30
CA MET A 15 10.92 -2.52 -36.96
C MET A 15 9.41 -2.67 -36.77
N GLY A 16 8.63 -2.53 -37.85
CA GLY A 16 7.22 -2.89 -37.92
C GLY A 16 7.00 -4.38 -37.69
N VAL A 17 7.76 -5.26 -38.34
CA VAL A 17 7.68 -6.72 -38.14
C VAL A 17 8.28 -7.16 -36.80
N VAL A 18 9.28 -6.47 -36.23
CA VAL A 18 9.83 -6.76 -34.89
C VAL A 18 8.93 -6.23 -33.76
N LEU A 19 8.25 -5.10 -33.94
CA LEU A 19 7.23 -4.60 -33.00
C LEU A 19 5.89 -5.35 -33.16
N TYR A 20 5.54 -5.78 -34.38
CA TYR A 20 4.38 -6.63 -34.65
C TYR A 20 4.62 -8.05 -34.13
N SER A 21 5.80 -8.62 -34.33
CA SER A 21 6.18 -9.93 -33.74
C SER A 21 6.35 -9.86 -32.23
N LYS A 22 6.92 -8.79 -31.64
CA LYS A 22 6.96 -8.63 -30.17
C LYS A 22 5.58 -8.35 -29.55
N ARG A 23 4.65 -7.70 -30.27
CA ARG A 23 3.23 -7.69 -29.89
C ARG A 23 2.57 -9.07 -30.04
N HIS A 24 3.03 -9.89 -30.99
CA HIS A 24 2.51 -11.23 -31.24
C HIS A 24 3.16 -12.34 -30.39
N VAL A 25 4.23 -12.08 -29.63
CA VAL A 25 4.72 -13.07 -28.65
C VAL A 25 3.75 -13.23 -27.45
N PHE A 26 2.80 -12.32 -27.26
CA PHE A 26 1.72 -12.45 -26.27
C PHE A 26 0.30 -12.51 -26.87
N ILE A 27 0.18 -12.76 -28.18
CA ILE A 27 -1.07 -13.22 -28.79
C ILE A 27 -0.84 -14.69 -29.15
N LYS A 28 -0.75 -15.55 -28.14
CA LYS A 28 -0.99 -16.96 -28.36
C LYS A 28 -2.46 -17.02 -28.80
N ASN A 29 -2.73 -17.42 -30.03
CA ASN A 29 -4.06 -17.76 -30.52
C ASN A 29 -4.76 -18.62 -29.46
N ARG A 30 -5.61 -18.01 -28.62
CA ARG A 30 -6.31 -18.68 -27.53
C ARG A 30 -7.81 -18.63 -27.81
N THR A 31 -8.17 -19.36 -28.85
CA THR A 31 -9.42 -20.12 -28.96
C THR A 31 -9.30 -21.43 -28.16
N GLU A 32 -8.63 -21.42 -27.00
CA GLU A 32 -8.62 -22.59 -26.11
C GLU A 32 -9.98 -22.62 -25.41
N SER A 33 -10.93 -23.37 -25.99
CA SER A 33 -12.25 -23.61 -25.38
C SER A 33 -12.19 -24.60 -24.22
N LYS A 34 -11.00 -25.10 -23.86
CA LYS A 34 -10.83 -26.11 -22.82
C LYS A 34 -10.02 -25.63 -21.65
N ASP A 35 -10.49 -25.98 -20.46
CA ASP A 35 -9.78 -25.78 -19.20
C ASP A 35 -8.41 -26.47 -19.22
N ILE A 36 -7.45 -25.97 -18.44
CA ILE A 36 -6.07 -26.46 -18.45
C ILE A 36 -5.66 -26.83 -17.03
N ILE A 37 -5.11 -28.03 -16.88
CA ILE A 37 -4.51 -28.48 -15.62
C ILE A 37 -2.99 -28.41 -15.79
N ILE A 38 -2.33 -27.63 -14.93
CA ILE A 38 -0.88 -27.53 -14.88
C ILE A 38 -0.42 -28.11 -13.55
N LYS A 39 0.37 -29.19 -13.60
CA LYS A 39 1.12 -29.63 -12.42
C LYS A 39 2.35 -28.75 -12.27
N ASP A 40 2.32 -27.83 -11.32
CA ASP A 40 3.46 -27.00 -10.97
C ASP A 40 4.39 -27.81 -10.06
N SER A 41 5.21 -28.66 -10.68
CA SER A 41 6.22 -29.45 -9.97
C SER A 41 7.39 -28.60 -9.42
N LYS A 42 7.27 -27.27 -9.50
CA LYS A 42 8.35 -26.32 -9.27
C LYS A 42 8.05 -25.35 -8.13
N GLN A 43 6.79 -25.18 -7.74
CA GLN A 43 6.39 -24.49 -6.53
C GLN A 43 6.46 -25.40 -5.30
N GLN A 44 7.59 -25.35 -4.59
CA GLN A 44 7.77 -26.12 -3.36
C GLN A 44 7.29 -25.29 -2.16
N ALA A 45 6.47 -25.88 -1.28
CA ALA A 45 6.23 -25.33 0.04
C ALA A 45 7.52 -25.41 0.88
N LEU A 46 8.04 -24.26 1.28
CA LEU A 46 9.31 -24.14 1.99
C LEU A 46 9.11 -24.14 3.52
N GLY A 47 7.97 -23.62 3.99
CA GLY A 47 7.58 -23.63 5.40
C GLY A 47 6.32 -22.83 5.67
N ILE A 48 5.76 -22.99 6.87
CA ILE A 48 4.64 -22.17 7.37
C ILE A 48 5.16 -21.27 8.48
N PHE A 49 4.87 -19.97 8.40
CA PHE A 49 5.11 -18.99 9.46
C PHE A 49 3.84 -18.76 10.27
N TYR A 50 4.00 -18.65 11.58
CA TYR A 50 2.91 -18.32 12.51
C TYR A 50 3.16 -16.96 13.15
N HIS A 51 2.10 -16.20 13.38
CA HIS A 51 2.17 -14.94 14.13
C HIS A 51 2.39 -15.20 15.63
N GLY A 52 3.28 -14.44 16.27
CA GLY A 52 3.55 -14.51 17.72
C GLY A 52 4.85 -13.81 18.12
N SER A 53 5.16 -13.77 19.41
CA SER A 53 6.42 -13.21 19.94
C SER A 53 7.66 -13.98 19.46
N ASP A 54 7.47 -15.25 19.12
CA ASP A 54 8.57 -16.16 18.78
C ASP A 54 8.59 -16.51 17.29
N SER A 55 7.75 -15.85 16.46
CA SER A 55 7.52 -16.09 15.01
C SER A 55 8.12 -17.40 14.51
N SER A 56 7.53 -18.50 14.96
CA SER A 56 8.03 -19.82 14.64
C SER A 56 7.66 -20.18 13.21
N TYR A 57 8.50 -20.99 12.58
CA TYR A 57 8.14 -21.63 11.34
C TYR A 57 8.22 -23.16 11.47
N VAL A 58 7.43 -23.86 10.67
CA VAL A 58 7.46 -25.31 10.57
C VAL A 58 7.82 -25.69 9.14
N THR A 59 8.79 -26.59 8.99
CA THR A 59 9.14 -27.14 7.68
C THR A 59 7.97 -27.94 7.15
N MET A 60 7.58 -27.70 5.91
CA MET A 60 6.55 -28.51 5.26
C MET A 60 7.18 -29.64 4.44
N PRO A 61 6.50 -30.79 4.33
CA PRO A 61 6.80 -31.73 3.26
C PRO A 61 6.58 -31.07 1.90
N ALA A 62 7.12 -31.67 0.84
CA ALA A 62 6.86 -31.21 -0.52
C ALA A 62 5.36 -31.33 -0.80
N ILE A 63 4.68 -30.18 -0.93
CA ILE A 63 3.28 -30.12 -1.35
C ILE A 63 3.24 -30.12 -2.87
N ALA A 64 2.43 -31.00 -3.46
CA ALA A 64 2.18 -30.96 -4.89
C ALA A 64 1.28 -29.76 -5.22
N HIS A 65 1.75 -28.90 -6.12
CA HIS A 65 0.99 -27.73 -6.57
C HIS A 65 0.39 -28.00 -7.96
N TYR A 66 -0.91 -27.77 -8.07
CA TYR A 66 -1.66 -27.81 -9.31
C TYR A 66 -2.33 -26.45 -9.55
N SER A 67 -2.39 -26.02 -10.81
CA SER A 67 -3.23 -24.92 -11.26
C SER A 67 -4.34 -25.48 -12.16
N LEU A 68 -5.58 -25.09 -11.89
CA LEU A 68 -6.73 -25.32 -12.75
C LEU A 68 -7.13 -23.99 -13.38
N GLN A 69 -6.85 -23.84 -14.66
CA GLN A 69 -7.16 -22.65 -15.45
C GLN A 69 -8.50 -22.84 -16.14
N TRP A 70 -9.50 -22.08 -15.72
CA TRP A 70 -10.79 -22.05 -16.41
C TRP A 70 -10.74 -21.07 -17.58
N MET A 71 -10.72 -21.61 -18.80
CA MET A 71 -10.50 -20.81 -20.02
C MET A 71 -11.78 -20.16 -20.56
N ASN A 72 -12.94 -20.53 -20.02
CA ASN A 72 -14.27 -19.96 -20.27
C ASN A 72 -15.18 -20.11 -19.05
N THR A 73 -16.41 -19.64 -19.17
CA THR A 73 -17.49 -19.77 -18.16
C THR A 73 -18.45 -20.92 -18.49
N ASP A 74 -18.32 -21.56 -19.65
CA ASP A 74 -19.20 -22.66 -20.09
C ASP A 74 -19.00 -23.92 -19.24
N GLN A 75 -19.98 -24.83 -19.28
CA GLN A 75 -19.85 -26.11 -18.58
C GLN A 75 -18.64 -26.91 -19.09
N ASP A 76 -17.81 -27.37 -18.15
CA ASP A 76 -16.49 -28.01 -18.35
C ASP A 76 -16.34 -28.86 -19.62
N THR A 77 -15.20 -28.67 -20.29
CA THR A 77 -14.73 -29.55 -21.37
C THR A 77 -13.54 -30.44 -20.96
N VAL A 78 -13.16 -30.44 -19.67
CA VAL A 78 -12.06 -31.24 -19.12
C VAL A 78 -12.53 -32.13 -17.97
N GLU A 79 -12.05 -33.38 -17.99
CA GLU A 79 -12.26 -34.41 -16.98
C GLU A 79 -11.66 -33.99 -15.63
N ASN A 80 -12.42 -33.23 -14.81
CA ASN A 80 -12.09 -32.96 -13.40
C ASN A 80 -11.67 -34.25 -12.68
N SER A 81 -12.22 -35.40 -13.06
CA SER A 81 -11.84 -36.72 -12.54
C SER A 81 -10.34 -37.00 -12.56
N ARG A 82 -9.58 -36.59 -13.59
CA ARG A 82 -8.11 -36.79 -13.62
C ARG A 82 -7.37 -35.91 -12.63
N LEU A 83 -7.82 -34.67 -12.45
CA LEU A 83 -7.27 -33.78 -11.44
C LEU A 83 -7.57 -34.33 -10.05
N ILE A 84 -8.82 -34.69 -9.77
CA ILE A 84 -9.25 -35.25 -8.49
C ILE A 84 -8.46 -36.54 -8.17
N ASP A 85 -8.32 -37.44 -9.14
CA ASP A 85 -7.50 -38.64 -9.00
C ASP A 85 -6.05 -38.28 -8.66
N SER A 86 -5.43 -37.36 -9.41
CA SER A 86 -4.06 -36.89 -9.15
C SER A 86 -3.90 -36.27 -7.75
N LEU A 87 -4.89 -35.52 -7.28
CA LEU A 87 -4.87 -34.90 -5.94
C LEU A 87 -5.00 -35.95 -4.83
N SER A 88 -5.77 -37.02 -5.06
CA SER A 88 -6.05 -38.05 -4.06
C SER A 88 -4.80 -38.84 -3.60
N HIS A 89 -3.79 -38.90 -4.47
CA HIS A 89 -2.52 -39.58 -4.25
C HIS A 89 -1.54 -38.81 -3.34
N HIS A 90 -1.84 -37.55 -2.98
CA HIS A 90 -1.01 -36.75 -2.09
C HIS A 90 -1.60 -36.70 -0.68
N GLU A 91 -0.73 -36.59 0.33
CA GLU A 91 -1.16 -36.29 1.72
C GLU A 91 -1.72 -34.88 1.83
N THR A 92 -1.09 -33.92 1.15
CA THR A 92 -1.58 -32.55 0.99
C THR A 92 -1.25 -32.06 -0.41
N ALA A 93 -2.22 -31.42 -1.06
CA ALA A 93 -2.05 -30.78 -2.35
C ALA A 93 -2.51 -29.32 -2.30
N PHE A 94 -1.80 -28.45 -3.00
CA PHE A 94 -2.15 -27.04 -3.18
C PHE A 94 -2.78 -26.89 -4.57
N LEU A 95 -4.04 -26.45 -4.63
CA LEU A 95 -4.76 -26.24 -5.88
C LEU A 95 -5.06 -24.76 -6.05
N SER A 96 -4.49 -24.14 -7.08
CA SER A 96 -4.80 -22.77 -7.47
C SER A 96 -5.83 -22.74 -8.58
N ILE A 97 -6.96 -22.06 -8.34
CA ILE A 97 -7.96 -21.79 -9.35
C ILE A 97 -7.62 -20.48 -10.04
N GLU A 98 -7.61 -20.49 -11.38
CA GLU A 98 -7.28 -19.34 -12.20
C GLU A 98 -8.38 -19.08 -13.24
N THR A 99 -8.95 -17.88 -13.26
CA THR A 99 -9.98 -17.50 -14.24
C THR A 99 -9.37 -16.82 -15.46
N TRP A 100 -9.48 -17.47 -16.61
CA TRP A 100 -8.90 -17.06 -17.89
C TRP A 100 -9.92 -16.86 -19.00
N ALA A 101 -11.21 -16.66 -18.66
CA ALA A 101 -12.22 -16.34 -19.68
C ALA A 101 -11.70 -15.25 -20.61
N GLY A 102 -11.87 -15.51 -21.92
CA GLY A 102 -11.15 -14.84 -22.99
C GLY A 102 -11.63 -13.42 -23.28
N TYR A 103 -11.85 -13.17 -24.57
CA TYR A 103 -12.31 -11.89 -25.08
C TYR A 103 -13.79 -12.00 -25.45
N ASN A 104 -14.57 -10.93 -25.26
CA ASN A 104 -15.96 -10.88 -25.73
C ASN A 104 -16.03 -10.89 -27.27
N GLU A 105 -17.23 -10.93 -27.85
CA GLU A 105 -17.46 -10.90 -29.31
C GLU A 105 -16.83 -9.70 -30.03
N ARG A 106 -16.47 -8.64 -29.29
CA ARG A 106 -15.79 -7.44 -29.77
C ARG A 106 -14.27 -7.50 -29.60
N ASN A 107 -13.73 -8.67 -29.28
CA ASN A 107 -12.32 -8.91 -29.01
C ASN A 107 -11.76 -8.02 -27.89
N GLN A 108 -12.57 -7.72 -26.86
CA GLN A 108 -12.16 -7.00 -25.65
C GLN A 108 -12.01 -7.99 -24.50
N GLN A 109 -10.93 -7.86 -23.75
CA GLN A 109 -10.65 -8.73 -22.61
C GLN A 109 -11.80 -8.61 -21.60
N VAL A 110 -12.40 -9.73 -21.23
CA VAL A 110 -13.50 -9.73 -20.27
C VAL A 110 -12.93 -9.48 -18.87
N ASN A 111 -13.65 -8.70 -18.05
CA ASN A 111 -13.33 -8.57 -16.64
C ASN A 111 -13.69 -9.90 -15.94
N VAL A 112 -12.72 -10.81 -15.87
CA VAL A 112 -12.90 -12.14 -15.26
C VAL A 112 -13.34 -12.09 -13.80
N LEU A 113 -13.07 -11.00 -13.08
CA LEU A 113 -13.53 -10.85 -11.69
C LEU A 113 -15.02 -10.52 -11.64
N GLU A 114 -15.53 -9.73 -12.57
CA GLU A 114 -16.96 -9.43 -12.71
C GLU A 114 -17.77 -10.69 -13.06
N ASP A 115 -17.26 -11.55 -13.95
CA ASP A 115 -17.88 -12.84 -14.26
C ASP A 115 -18.04 -13.71 -13.02
N VAL A 116 -17.01 -13.76 -12.16
CA VAL A 116 -17.07 -14.49 -10.89
C VAL A 116 -18.10 -13.85 -9.95
N ILE A 117 -18.09 -12.52 -9.81
CA ILE A 117 -19.05 -11.80 -8.96
C ILE A 117 -20.50 -12.05 -9.39
N ASN A 118 -20.75 -12.13 -10.70
CA ASN A 118 -22.07 -12.35 -11.28
C ASN A 118 -22.47 -13.82 -11.33
N GLY A 119 -21.63 -14.73 -10.83
CA GLY A 119 -21.93 -16.16 -10.73
C GLY A 119 -21.74 -16.95 -12.02
N ALA A 120 -21.10 -16.40 -13.05
CA ALA A 120 -20.86 -17.11 -14.31
C ALA A 120 -19.98 -18.36 -14.14
N TYR A 121 -19.20 -18.42 -13.06
CA TYR A 121 -18.35 -19.56 -12.68
C TYR A 121 -19.00 -20.52 -11.66
N ASP A 122 -20.23 -20.27 -11.20
CA ASP A 122 -20.85 -21.02 -10.09
C ASP A 122 -20.99 -22.51 -10.38
N ASP A 123 -21.37 -22.87 -11.61
CA ASP A 123 -21.50 -24.26 -12.02
C ASP A 123 -20.15 -25.00 -11.98
N LYS A 124 -19.07 -24.34 -12.44
CA LYS A 124 -17.71 -24.89 -12.34
C LYS A 124 -17.27 -25.03 -10.88
N ILE A 125 -17.57 -24.04 -10.04
CA ILE A 125 -17.27 -24.09 -8.60
C ILE A 125 -17.99 -25.26 -7.94
N ARG A 126 -19.28 -25.49 -8.23
CA ARG A 126 -20.06 -26.62 -7.70
C ARG A 126 -19.48 -27.96 -8.11
N LYS A 127 -19.20 -28.16 -9.41
CA LYS A 127 -18.61 -29.39 -9.93
C LYS A 127 -17.23 -29.68 -9.32
N LEU A 128 -16.39 -28.65 -9.18
CA LEU A 128 -15.12 -28.77 -8.48
C LEU A 128 -15.34 -29.20 -7.02
N CYS A 129 -16.29 -28.58 -6.32
CA CYS A 129 -16.60 -28.92 -4.94
C CYS A 129 -17.09 -30.37 -4.80
N ASP A 130 -17.96 -30.84 -5.70
CA ASP A 130 -18.44 -32.22 -5.71
C ASP A 130 -17.27 -33.21 -5.84
N GLY A 131 -16.33 -32.94 -6.77
CA GLY A 131 -15.12 -33.74 -6.94
C GLY A 131 -14.17 -33.72 -5.74
N LEU A 132 -14.09 -32.59 -5.03
CA LEU A 132 -13.25 -32.41 -3.85
C LEU A 132 -13.90 -32.89 -2.54
N SER A 133 -15.16 -33.33 -2.56
CA SER A 133 -15.93 -33.68 -1.36
C SER A 133 -15.22 -34.67 -0.42
N GLY A 134 -14.54 -35.67 -0.98
CA GLY A 134 -13.73 -36.66 -0.26
C GLY A 134 -12.28 -36.24 0.05
N LEU A 135 -11.86 -35.03 -0.37
CA LEU A 135 -10.48 -34.54 -0.27
C LEU A 135 -10.35 -33.22 0.52
N GLN A 136 -11.40 -32.79 1.23
CA GLN A 136 -11.45 -31.50 1.94
C GLN A 136 -10.27 -31.28 2.89
N ASP A 137 -9.84 -32.32 3.59
CA ASP A 137 -8.76 -32.26 4.58
C ASP A 137 -7.36 -32.41 3.93
N LYS A 138 -7.30 -32.71 2.63
CA LYS A 138 -6.07 -32.87 1.84
C LYS A 138 -5.76 -31.70 0.92
N VAL A 139 -6.74 -30.87 0.59
CA VAL A 139 -6.59 -29.82 -0.43
C VAL A 139 -6.60 -28.43 0.18
N LEU A 140 -5.54 -27.68 -0.07
CA LEU A 140 -5.46 -26.23 0.14
C LEU A 140 -5.88 -25.54 -1.15
N LEU A 141 -6.97 -24.78 -1.13
CA LEU A 141 -7.56 -24.18 -2.32
C LEU A 141 -7.30 -22.67 -2.37
N SER A 142 -6.64 -22.19 -3.42
CA SER A 142 -6.42 -20.76 -3.66
C SER A 142 -7.16 -20.27 -4.90
N PHE A 143 -7.30 -18.96 -5.02
CA PHE A 143 -8.02 -18.32 -6.11
C PHE A 143 -7.25 -17.10 -6.63
N ASN A 144 -7.02 -17.04 -7.94
CA ASN A 144 -6.43 -15.93 -8.67
C ASN A 144 -5.22 -15.29 -7.94
N PRO A 145 -4.08 -16.00 -7.86
CA PRO A 145 -2.90 -15.57 -7.09
C PRO A 145 -2.18 -14.37 -7.71
N ASP A 146 -1.22 -13.78 -6.99
CA ASP A 146 -0.37 -12.66 -7.43
C ASP A 146 -1.16 -11.43 -7.93
N MET A 147 -2.39 -11.26 -7.45
CA MET A 147 -3.34 -10.25 -7.92
C MET A 147 -2.82 -8.82 -7.75
N GLU A 148 -1.92 -8.61 -6.81
CA GLU A 148 -1.43 -7.29 -6.46
C GLU A 148 -0.29 -6.83 -7.39
N VAL A 149 0.42 -7.74 -8.05
CA VAL A 149 1.64 -7.41 -8.79
C VAL A 149 1.29 -6.60 -10.03
N PRO A 150 1.86 -5.40 -10.24
CA PRO A 150 1.48 -4.51 -11.34
C PRO A 150 2.17 -4.95 -12.64
N VAL A 151 1.73 -6.07 -13.19
CA VAL A 151 2.14 -6.64 -14.48
C VAL A 151 0.92 -7.21 -15.21
N LYS A 152 1.03 -7.45 -16.51
CA LYS A 152 -0.05 -8.08 -17.31
C LYS A 152 0.26 -9.56 -17.53
N LYS A 153 0.44 -10.30 -16.44
CA LYS A 153 0.71 -11.74 -16.50
C LYS A 153 -0.57 -12.56 -16.40
N TYR A 154 -1.47 -12.16 -15.51
CA TYR A 154 -2.76 -12.79 -15.28
C TYR A 154 -3.93 -11.85 -15.62
N PRO A 155 -5.09 -12.37 -16.06
CA PRO A 155 -6.23 -11.53 -16.46
C PRO A 155 -6.81 -10.66 -15.33
N TRP A 156 -6.68 -11.09 -14.07
CA TRP A 156 -7.15 -10.36 -12.89
C TRP A 156 -6.17 -9.31 -12.36
N GLN A 157 -4.96 -9.21 -12.92
CA GLN A 157 -4.01 -8.14 -12.56
C GLN A 157 -4.39 -6.81 -13.23
N TYR A 158 -3.98 -5.69 -12.63
CA TYR A 158 -4.44 -4.33 -12.98
C TYR A 158 -5.95 -4.09 -12.86
N GLN A 159 -6.67 -5.00 -12.22
CA GLN A 159 -8.07 -4.79 -11.86
C GLN A 159 -8.21 -4.18 -10.46
N SER A 160 -9.42 -3.73 -10.12
CA SER A 160 -9.67 -3.07 -8.84
C SER A 160 -9.47 -4.04 -7.67
N PRO A 161 -8.78 -3.65 -6.58
CA PRO A 161 -8.72 -4.46 -5.37
C PRO A 161 -10.11 -4.75 -4.78
N VAL A 162 -11.07 -3.82 -4.97
CA VAL A 162 -12.45 -4.01 -4.52
C VAL A 162 -13.15 -5.11 -5.31
N GLU A 163 -12.93 -5.19 -6.63
CA GLU A 163 -13.50 -6.24 -7.48
C GLU A 163 -12.88 -7.59 -7.16
N TYR A 164 -11.56 -7.64 -6.99
CA TYR A 164 -10.88 -8.86 -6.57
C TYR A 164 -11.42 -9.39 -5.24
N ILE A 165 -11.58 -8.52 -4.24
CA ILE A 165 -12.14 -8.91 -2.94
C ILE A 165 -13.56 -9.44 -3.11
N LYS A 166 -14.42 -8.80 -3.91
CA LYS A 166 -15.78 -9.29 -4.16
C LYS A 166 -15.77 -10.67 -4.83
N ALA A 167 -14.97 -10.85 -5.87
CA ALA A 167 -14.82 -12.13 -6.58
C ALA A 167 -14.30 -13.23 -5.63
N PHE A 168 -13.24 -12.94 -4.86
CA PHE A 168 -12.70 -13.87 -3.87
C PHE A 168 -13.75 -14.25 -2.81
N ARG A 169 -14.52 -13.27 -2.32
CA ARG A 169 -15.59 -13.51 -1.33
C ARG A 169 -16.72 -14.35 -1.90
N HIS A 170 -17.10 -14.13 -3.15
CA HIS A 170 -18.09 -14.93 -3.85
C HIS A 170 -17.63 -16.38 -3.99
N PHE A 171 -16.43 -16.59 -4.56
CA PHE A 171 -15.80 -17.91 -4.68
C PHE A 171 -15.68 -18.63 -3.33
N SER A 172 -15.05 -17.98 -2.35
CA SER A 172 -14.82 -18.55 -1.02
C SER A 172 -16.13 -18.83 -0.29
N GLY A 173 -17.12 -17.94 -0.38
CA GLY A 173 -18.43 -18.12 0.23
C GLY A 173 -19.17 -19.34 -0.32
N LEU A 174 -19.16 -19.53 -1.64
CA LEU A 174 -19.77 -20.70 -2.27
C LEU A 174 -19.02 -21.99 -1.90
N VAL A 175 -17.68 -21.99 -1.97
CA VAL A 175 -16.88 -23.17 -1.61
C VAL A 175 -17.07 -23.54 -0.14
N LYS A 176 -16.99 -22.59 0.81
CA LYS A 176 -17.17 -22.87 2.25
C LYS A 176 -18.58 -23.38 2.58
N LYS A 177 -19.59 -22.98 1.81
CA LYS A 177 -20.96 -23.51 1.95
C LYS A 177 -21.05 -24.98 1.53
N LEU A 178 -20.34 -25.38 0.48
CA LEU A 178 -20.37 -26.74 -0.07
C LEU A 178 -19.38 -27.68 0.64
N LEU A 179 -18.20 -27.16 1.01
CA LEU A 179 -17.08 -27.89 1.58
C LEU A 179 -16.57 -27.17 2.85
N PRO A 180 -17.29 -27.24 3.98
CA PRO A 180 -16.96 -26.46 5.16
C PRO A 180 -15.62 -26.80 5.83
N ARG A 181 -15.02 -27.97 5.53
CA ARG A 181 -13.70 -28.35 6.07
C ARG A 181 -12.52 -27.93 5.20
N ILE A 182 -12.75 -27.62 3.91
CA ILE A 182 -11.66 -27.25 3.00
C ILE A 182 -11.01 -25.94 3.45
N LYS A 183 -9.68 -25.85 3.33
CA LYS A 183 -8.94 -24.65 3.69
C LYS A 183 -8.78 -23.75 2.47
N ILE A 184 -9.26 -22.52 2.59
CA ILE A 184 -9.10 -21.48 1.57
C ILE A 184 -7.84 -20.65 1.85
N VAL A 185 -7.02 -20.49 0.82
CA VAL A 185 -5.75 -19.76 0.88
C VAL A 185 -5.86 -18.47 0.06
N TRP A 186 -5.57 -17.33 0.69
CA TRP A 186 -5.33 -16.08 -0.05
C TRP A 186 -3.86 -16.03 -0.47
N SER A 187 -3.59 -15.85 -1.77
CA SER A 187 -2.27 -16.14 -2.35
C SER A 187 -1.63 -14.93 -3.03
N PRO A 188 -1.25 -13.87 -2.28
CA PRO A 188 -0.45 -12.78 -2.83
C PRO A 188 0.99 -13.23 -3.14
N ALA A 189 1.69 -12.45 -3.96
CA ALA A 189 3.14 -12.56 -4.07
C ALA A 189 3.86 -11.95 -2.85
N GLY A 190 3.17 -11.17 -2.01
CA GLY A 190 3.79 -10.39 -0.94
C GLY A 190 4.50 -9.14 -1.47
N TYR A 191 4.08 -8.65 -2.63
CA TYR A 191 4.54 -7.39 -3.22
C TYR A 191 3.99 -6.19 -2.42
N PRO A 192 4.64 -5.01 -2.41
CA PRO A 192 4.04 -3.82 -1.78
C PRO A 192 2.60 -3.60 -2.26
N GLY A 193 1.67 -3.34 -1.34
CA GLY A 193 0.23 -3.18 -1.63
C GLY A 193 -0.57 -4.48 -1.70
N ALA A 194 -0.01 -5.64 -1.35
CA ALA A 194 -0.76 -6.89 -1.24
C ALA A 194 -1.97 -6.78 -0.29
N ASP A 195 -1.79 -6.06 0.82
CA ASP A 195 -2.84 -5.73 1.79
C ASP A 195 -4.04 -5.00 1.18
N GLU A 196 -3.90 -4.34 0.02
CA GLU A 196 -5.01 -3.73 -0.74
C GLU A 196 -6.07 -4.76 -1.18
N TYR A 197 -5.70 -6.04 -1.26
CA TYR A 197 -6.49 -7.15 -1.80
C TYR A 197 -6.98 -8.15 -0.74
N TRP A 198 -6.69 -7.92 0.55
CA TRP A 198 -7.11 -8.83 1.63
C TRP A 198 -8.64 -9.01 1.66
N PRO A 199 -9.17 -10.24 1.50
CA PRO A 199 -10.61 -10.51 1.45
C PRO A 199 -11.31 -10.47 2.81
N GLY A 200 -10.57 -10.54 3.92
CA GLY A 200 -11.13 -10.56 5.28
C GLY A 200 -11.09 -11.94 5.95
N ASP A 201 -11.07 -11.94 7.28
CA ASP A 201 -10.74 -13.10 8.12
C ASP A 201 -11.68 -14.30 7.97
N THR A 202 -12.93 -14.07 7.57
CA THR A 202 -13.93 -15.13 7.39
C THR A 202 -13.77 -15.87 6.06
N PHE A 203 -13.15 -15.22 5.06
CA PHE A 203 -13.06 -15.73 3.69
C PHE A 203 -11.75 -16.47 3.39
N ALA A 204 -10.70 -16.27 4.18
CA ALA A 204 -9.43 -16.99 4.02
C ALA A 204 -8.97 -17.58 5.36
N ASP A 205 -8.55 -18.84 5.31
CA ASP A 205 -8.05 -19.59 6.46
C ASP A 205 -6.53 -19.46 6.60
N LEU A 206 -5.84 -19.30 5.47
CA LEU A 206 -4.39 -19.23 5.35
C LEU A 206 -3.98 -18.14 4.36
N ILE A 207 -2.71 -17.73 4.43
CA ILE A 207 -2.04 -16.92 3.40
C ILE A 207 -0.99 -17.80 2.73
N SER A 208 -0.76 -17.64 1.44
CA SER A 208 0.50 -18.07 0.83
C SER A 208 1.25 -16.88 0.25
N VAL A 209 2.57 -16.89 0.34
CA VAL A 209 3.45 -15.90 -0.29
C VAL A 209 4.36 -16.62 -1.27
N SER A 210 4.27 -16.27 -2.55
CA SER A 210 5.18 -16.79 -3.58
C SER A 210 6.53 -16.07 -3.52
N LEU A 211 7.64 -16.81 -3.64
CA LEU A 211 8.99 -16.26 -3.73
C LEU A 211 9.48 -16.38 -5.16
N LEU A 212 9.92 -15.25 -5.72
CA LEU A 212 10.46 -15.16 -7.07
C LEU A 212 9.46 -15.72 -8.10
N GLY A 213 8.17 -15.44 -7.94
CA GLY A 213 7.13 -15.86 -8.90
C GLY A 213 7.29 -15.18 -10.26
N GLU A 214 6.62 -15.70 -11.29
CA GLU A 214 6.73 -15.13 -12.65
C GLU A 214 6.29 -13.66 -12.70
N SER A 215 5.21 -13.31 -12.00
CA SER A 215 4.68 -11.94 -11.93
C SER A 215 5.72 -10.97 -11.37
N GLU A 216 6.36 -11.34 -10.26
CA GLU A 216 7.34 -10.48 -9.59
C GLU A 216 8.59 -10.26 -10.42
N ARG A 217 9.09 -11.33 -11.06
CA ARG A 217 10.27 -11.25 -11.93
C ARG A 217 10.03 -10.40 -13.18
N ALA A 218 8.77 -10.24 -13.58
CA ALA A 218 8.38 -9.39 -14.70
C ALA A 218 8.19 -7.91 -14.30
N CYS A 219 8.20 -7.58 -12.99
CA CYS A 219 7.95 -6.24 -12.51
C CYS A 219 9.25 -5.51 -12.11
N ASN A 220 9.40 -4.25 -12.56
CA ASN A 220 10.60 -3.44 -12.29
C ASN A 220 10.34 -2.28 -11.31
N ASN A 221 9.12 -2.12 -10.81
CA ASN A 221 8.73 -0.95 -10.00
C ASN A 221 9.29 -0.99 -8.58
N TYR A 222 9.44 -2.19 -8.02
CA TYR A 222 10.04 -2.43 -6.71
C TYR A 222 11.05 -3.58 -6.88
N PRO A 223 12.37 -3.28 -6.98
CA PRO A 223 13.37 -4.30 -7.24
C PRO A 223 13.42 -5.34 -6.13
N LEU A 224 13.77 -6.57 -6.50
CA LEU A 224 13.93 -7.67 -5.57
C LEU A 224 15.06 -7.38 -4.58
N ALA A 225 14.90 -7.87 -3.35
CA ALA A 225 15.97 -7.79 -2.36
C ALA A 225 17.20 -8.60 -2.82
N ASN A 226 18.39 -8.06 -2.57
CA ASN A 226 19.66 -8.65 -3.01
C ASN A 226 20.02 -9.96 -2.28
N ASN A 227 19.33 -10.29 -1.18
CA ASN A 227 19.51 -11.54 -0.47
C ASN A 227 18.16 -12.16 -0.05
N THR A 228 18.18 -13.47 0.13
CA THR A 228 17.03 -14.32 0.46
C THR A 228 16.36 -13.97 1.78
N THR A 229 17.15 -13.81 2.83
CA THR A 229 16.63 -13.56 4.18
C THR A 229 15.84 -12.26 4.18
N THR A 230 16.38 -11.21 3.57
CA THR A 230 15.69 -9.93 3.40
C THR A 230 14.46 -10.06 2.51
N LEU A 231 14.50 -10.86 1.44
CA LEU A 231 13.33 -11.11 0.58
C LEU A 231 12.17 -11.73 1.38
N ILE A 232 12.43 -12.83 2.08
CA ILE A 232 11.44 -13.52 2.92
C ILE A 232 10.94 -12.58 4.01
N ARG A 233 11.87 -11.98 4.77
CA ARG A 233 11.58 -11.03 5.85
C ARG A 233 10.64 -9.92 5.41
N ARG A 234 10.94 -9.21 4.31
CA ARG A 234 10.12 -8.10 3.80
C ARG A 234 8.72 -8.56 3.39
N LYS A 235 8.62 -9.67 2.67
CA LYS A 235 7.32 -10.19 2.21
C LYS A 235 6.44 -10.64 3.38
N ILE A 236 7.00 -11.35 4.35
CA ILE A 236 6.27 -11.76 5.56
C ILE A 236 5.89 -10.54 6.42
N HIS A 237 6.79 -9.56 6.57
CA HIS A 237 6.51 -8.33 7.30
C HIS A 237 5.34 -7.52 6.72
N ARG A 238 5.12 -7.53 5.40
CA ARG A 238 3.95 -6.91 4.77
C ARG A 238 2.63 -7.55 5.19
N MET A 239 2.65 -8.84 5.52
CA MET A 239 1.48 -9.58 5.97
C MET A 239 1.20 -9.43 7.48
N ARG A 240 2.06 -8.72 8.23
CA ARG A 240 2.01 -8.67 9.71
C ARG A 240 0.67 -8.19 10.30
N MET A 241 -0.13 -7.46 9.52
CA MET A 241 -1.45 -6.95 9.93
C MET A 241 -2.57 -8.00 9.80
N ILE A 242 -2.29 -9.13 9.14
CA ILE A 242 -3.27 -10.19 8.85
C ILE A 242 -2.87 -11.43 9.64
N TYR A 243 -3.54 -11.67 10.77
CA TYR A 243 -3.19 -12.72 11.74
C TYR A 243 -3.60 -14.12 11.28
N LYS A 244 -2.97 -14.62 10.23
CA LYS A 244 -3.20 -15.94 9.64
C LYS A 244 -1.87 -16.66 9.45
N PRO A 245 -1.82 -18.01 9.50
CA PRO A 245 -0.62 -18.73 9.13
C PRO A 245 -0.23 -18.45 7.67
N ILE A 246 1.07 -18.28 7.40
CA ILE A 246 1.60 -17.89 6.09
C ILE A 246 2.47 -19.02 5.53
N ILE A 247 2.01 -19.66 4.45
CA ILE A 247 2.78 -20.64 3.70
C ILE A 247 3.73 -19.90 2.76
N VAL A 248 5.01 -20.23 2.79
CA VAL A 248 5.98 -19.70 1.82
C VAL A 248 6.18 -20.70 0.69
N LEU A 249 5.84 -20.27 -0.53
CA LEU A 249 5.96 -21.06 -1.75
C LEU A 249 7.18 -20.58 -2.53
N GLY A 250 8.10 -21.47 -2.89
CA GLY A 250 9.27 -21.14 -3.70
C GLY A 250 9.12 -21.56 -5.15
N SER A 251 9.41 -20.70 -6.13
CA SER A 251 9.39 -21.06 -7.56
C SER A 251 10.63 -21.84 -8.03
N GLU A 252 10.65 -22.26 -9.31
CA GLU A 252 11.81 -22.89 -9.96
C GLU A 252 13.07 -22.03 -10.00
N LYS A 253 12.92 -20.71 -9.81
CA LYS A 253 14.04 -19.77 -9.80
C LYS A 253 14.64 -19.59 -8.43
N ILE A 254 14.07 -20.22 -7.41
CA ILE A 254 14.68 -20.31 -6.09
C ILE A 254 15.99 -21.11 -6.23
N PRO A 255 17.15 -20.49 -5.94
CA PRO A 255 18.43 -21.18 -6.02
C PRO A 255 18.46 -22.44 -5.14
N SER A 256 19.16 -23.50 -5.57
CA SER A 256 19.14 -24.80 -4.89
C SER A 256 19.58 -24.73 -3.42
N ASN A 257 20.46 -23.80 -3.06
CA ASN A 257 20.88 -23.54 -1.68
C ASN A 257 19.76 -22.92 -0.81
N PHE A 258 18.71 -22.33 -1.38
CA PHE A 258 17.55 -21.85 -0.62
C PHE A 258 16.65 -23.00 -0.14
N LYS A 259 16.82 -24.21 -0.69
CA LYS A 259 16.18 -25.41 -0.12
C LYS A 259 16.81 -25.82 1.21
N ASN A 260 17.96 -25.24 1.58
CA ASN A 260 18.56 -25.45 2.90
C ASN A 260 17.73 -24.70 3.97
N ARG A 261 17.30 -25.46 4.99
CA ARG A 261 16.45 -25.00 6.09
C ARG A 261 17.04 -23.83 6.88
N ALA A 262 18.37 -23.72 6.93
CA ALA A 262 19.06 -22.67 7.70
C ALA A 262 18.64 -21.24 7.34
N PHE A 263 18.34 -20.94 6.07
CA PHE A 263 17.87 -19.60 5.68
C PHE A 263 16.49 -19.28 6.22
N PHE A 264 15.60 -20.28 6.29
CA PHE A 264 14.28 -20.13 6.89
C PHE A 264 14.36 -19.95 8.41
N GLU A 265 15.28 -20.66 9.08
CA GLU A 265 15.55 -20.47 10.51
C GLU A 265 15.99 -19.04 10.81
N ILE A 266 16.96 -18.54 10.06
CA ILE A 266 17.47 -17.17 10.22
C ILE A 266 16.37 -16.14 9.90
N ALA A 267 15.61 -16.35 8.82
CA ALA A 267 14.53 -15.45 8.44
C ALA A 267 13.43 -15.43 9.51
N ALA A 268 12.98 -16.60 9.99
CA ALA A 268 11.98 -16.72 11.04
C ALA A 268 12.42 -16.08 12.34
N LYS A 269 13.66 -16.36 12.79
CA LYS A 269 14.23 -15.70 13.96
C LYS A 269 14.25 -14.18 13.80
N THR A 270 14.70 -13.69 12.65
CA THR A 270 14.78 -12.25 12.39
C THR A 270 13.38 -11.60 12.34
N ILE A 271 12.40 -12.26 11.72
CA ILE A 271 11.00 -11.80 11.71
C ILE A 271 10.43 -11.79 13.14
N GLY A 272 10.74 -12.79 13.96
CA GLY A 272 10.39 -12.85 15.38
C GLY A 272 10.96 -11.68 16.16
N ASP A 273 12.28 -11.50 16.09
CA ASP A 273 13.00 -10.40 16.73
C ASP A 273 12.42 -9.03 16.28
N ASP A 274 12.18 -8.87 14.98
CA ASP A 274 11.58 -7.66 14.40
C ASP A 274 10.19 -7.40 14.95
N TRP A 275 9.28 -8.37 14.86
CA TRP A 275 7.92 -8.22 15.34
C TRP A 275 7.91 -7.95 16.83
N HIS A 276 8.60 -8.75 17.64
CA HIS A 276 8.73 -8.52 19.08
C HIS A 276 9.17 -7.08 19.40
N SER A 277 10.15 -6.57 18.67
CA SER A 277 10.69 -5.22 18.87
C SER A 277 9.79 -4.06 18.40
N ILE A 278 8.71 -4.34 17.66
CA ILE A 278 7.74 -3.32 17.18
C ILE A 278 6.32 -3.50 17.72
N GLN A 279 6.04 -4.57 18.49
CA GLN A 279 4.71 -4.80 19.05
C GLN A 279 4.31 -3.66 20.01
N PRO A 280 3.00 -3.34 20.10
CA PRO A 280 2.48 -2.55 21.21
C PRO A 280 2.71 -3.29 22.54
N LEU A 281 2.94 -2.56 23.65
CA LEU A 281 3.04 -3.14 25.00
C LEU A 281 1.74 -3.84 25.46
N LYS A 282 0.65 -3.74 24.69
CA LYS A 282 -0.62 -4.47 24.92
C LYS A 282 -1.30 -4.87 23.61
N LYS A 283 -1.79 -6.10 23.59
CA LYS A 283 -2.55 -6.73 22.50
C LYS A 283 -4.03 -6.38 22.64
N GLU A 284 -4.52 -5.40 21.90
CA GLU A 284 -5.97 -5.19 21.75
C GLU A 284 -6.40 -5.59 20.34
N ALA A 285 -7.53 -6.31 20.26
CA ALA A 285 -8.12 -6.73 19.00
C ALA A 285 -8.58 -5.49 18.22
N ALA A 286 -8.37 -5.49 16.90
CA ALA A 286 -8.85 -4.43 16.01
C ALA A 286 -10.37 -4.23 16.18
N PRO A 287 -10.84 -3.06 16.65
CA PRO A 287 -12.26 -2.78 16.72
C PRO A 287 -12.86 -2.68 15.32
N GLN A 288 -14.06 -3.21 15.15
CA GLN A 288 -14.86 -3.05 13.94
C GLN A 288 -15.03 -1.55 13.59
N VAL A 289 -15.02 -1.25 12.30
CA VAL A 289 -15.06 0.10 11.66
C VAL A 289 -16.31 0.93 12.03
N SER A 290 -17.27 0.37 12.76
CA SER A 290 -18.49 1.05 13.18
C SER A 290 -18.27 1.88 14.45
N GLY A 291 -17.71 3.09 14.36
CA GLY A 291 -17.74 3.96 15.54
C GLY A 291 -17.01 5.29 15.51
N LEU A 292 -16.06 5.55 14.60
CA LEU A 292 -15.38 6.85 14.56
C LEU A 292 -16.28 7.88 13.85
N LYS A 293 -17.38 8.27 14.51
CA LYS A 293 -18.07 9.52 14.21
C LYS A 293 -17.25 10.64 14.85
N ASN A 294 -16.47 11.35 14.04
CA ASN A 294 -15.81 12.59 14.47
C ASN A 294 -16.81 13.76 14.57
N THR A 295 -18.06 13.49 14.97
CA THR A 295 -19.18 14.45 14.94
C THR A 295 -19.10 15.49 16.04
N ASP A 296 -18.28 15.27 17.07
CA ASP A 296 -18.36 16.07 18.30
C ASP A 296 -17.34 17.23 18.35
N ARG A 297 -16.38 17.32 17.41
CA ARG A 297 -15.32 18.36 17.43
C ARG A 297 -15.26 19.31 16.22
N GLY A 298 -16.14 19.13 15.23
CA GLY A 298 -16.08 19.90 13.98
C GLY A 298 -14.83 19.57 13.13
N MET A 299 -14.83 20.05 11.88
CA MET A 299 -13.71 19.84 10.95
C MET A 299 -12.54 20.77 11.30
N LEU A 300 -11.34 20.21 11.50
CA LEU A 300 -10.13 21.01 11.66
C LEU A 300 -9.67 21.51 10.30
N ILE A 301 -9.71 22.82 10.09
CA ILE A 301 -9.20 23.47 8.88
C ILE A 301 -7.86 24.09 9.22
N GLY A 302 -6.82 23.74 8.48
CA GLY A 302 -5.49 24.27 8.64
C GLY A 302 -4.82 24.73 7.36
N VAL A 303 -3.72 25.45 7.52
CA VAL A 303 -2.88 25.93 6.43
C VAL A 303 -1.40 25.80 6.78
N TYR A 304 -0.60 25.38 5.81
CA TYR A 304 0.83 25.67 5.76
C TYR A 304 1.02 26.90 4.88
N ASP A 305 1.27 28.05 5.49
CA ASP A 305 1.26 29.32 4.79
C ASP A 305 2.36 30.26 5.31
N PRO A 306 3.63 30.01 4.93
CA PRO A 306 4.76 30.82 5.41
C PRO A 306 4.70 32.28 4.94
N ARG A 307 3.90 32.59 3.90
CA ARG A 307 3.66 33.96 3.41
C ARG A 307 2.57 34.70 4.18
N LYS A 308 1.85 34.02 5.08
CA LYS A 308 0.80 34.60 5.94
C LYS A 308 -0.35 35.26 5.18
N LEU A 309 -0.71 34.71 4.03
CA LEU A 309 -1.84 35.15 3.21
C LEU A 309 -3.18 34.62 3.73
N LEU A 310 -3.22 33.38 4.24
CA LEU A 310 -4.45 32.68 4.62
C LEU A 310 -4.62 32.53 6.14
N ILE A 311 -3.57 32.77 6.94
CA ILE A 311 -3.60 32.49 8.39
C ILE A 311 -4.61 33.35 9.19
N ASN A 312 -5.04 34.48 8.64
CA ASN A 312 -6.01 35.37 9.28
C ASN A 312 -7.46 34.98 9.01
N GLU A 313 -7.70 34.00 8.13
CA GLU A 313 -9.02 33.49 7.84
C GLU A 313 -9.68 32.93 9.09
N LYS A 314 -10.94 33.31 9.33
CA LYS A 314 -11.65 32.99 10.58
C LYS A 314 -11.72 31.47 10.80
N ALA A 315 -11.94 30.72 9.73
CA ALA A 315 -12.10 29.27 9.76
C ALA A 315 -10.79 28.49 9.99
N VAL A 316 -9.62 29.11 9.79
CA VAL A 316 -8.32 28.43 9.97
C VAL A 316 -8.06 28.17 11.44
N SER A 317 -8.27 26.96 11.90
CA SER A 317 -8.10 26.55 13.31
C SER A 317 -6.72 25.97 13.64
N VAL A 318 -5.94 25.62 12.59
CA VAL A 318 -4.66 24.92 12.71
C VAL A 318 -3.61 25.58 11.80
N GLU A 319 -2.43 25.88 12.33
CA GLU A 319 -1.28 26.31 11.52
C GLU A 319 -0.25 25.18 11.44
N HIS A 320 0.33 24.97 10.26
CA HIS A 320 1.30 23.89 10.04
C HIS A 320 2.72 24.43 10.01
N LEU A 321 3.62 23.79 10.74
CA LEU A 321 5.04 24.06 10.80
C LEU A 321 5.84 22.84 10.33
N PHE A 322 6.95 23.08 9.64
CA PHE A 322 8.01 22.11 9.41
C PHE A 322 9.22 22.53 10.25
N ALA A 323 9.79 21.60 11.00
CA ALA A 323 10.91 21.83 11.88
C ALA A 323 11.97 20.75 11.67
N ASP A 324 13.08 21.13 11.07
CA ASP A 324 14.28 20.32 11.04
C ASP A 324 15.14 20.56 12.30
N TRP A 325 16.26 19.85 12.45
CA TRP A 325 17.14 20.04 13.60
C TRP A 325 17.71 21.45 13.67
N GLY A 326 17.95 22.11 12.54
CA GLY A 326 18.43 23.49 12.50
C GLY A 326 17.42 24.47 13.10
N ALA A 327 16.15 24.36 12.67
CA ALA A 327 15.05 25.20 13.17
C ALA A 327 14.77 25.01 14.66
N ILE A 328 15.09 23.85 15.22
CA ILE A 328 14.98 23.56 16.66
C ILE A 328 16.20 24.16 17.40
N GLU A 329 17.41 24.00 16.86
CA GLU A 329 18.65 24.50 17.47
C GLU A 329 18.73 26.03 17.54
N ASP A 330 18.23 26.73 16.52
CA ASP A 330 18.32 28.20 16.42
C ASP A 330 17.10 28.94 17.04
N GLY A 331 16.20 28.19 17.67
CA GLY A 331 14.99 28.69 18.32
C GLY A 331 13.89 29.16 17.36
N THR A 332 13.99 28.88 16.05
CA THR A 332 12.95 29.22 15.08
C THR A 332 11.63 28.56 15.41
N LEU A 333 11.64 27.26 15.78
CA LEU A 333 10.44 26.56 16.19
C LEU A 333 9.78 27.22 17.42
N GLU A 334 10.57 27.59 18.43
CA GLU A 334 10.06 28.24 19.65
C GLU A 334 9.37 29.58 19.34
N ARG A 335 10.00 30.42 18.50
CA ARG A 335 9.41 31.69 18.05
C ARG A 335 8.12 31.49 17.23
N GLN A 336 8.07 30.48 16.38
CA GLN A 336 6.87 30.15 15.61
C GLN A 336 5.72 29.68 16.51
N ILE A 337 6.03 28.85 17.52
CA ILE A 337 5.03 28.40 18.50
C ILE A 337 4.45 29.57 19.30
N ASP A 338 5.29 30.49 19.77
CA ASP A 338 4.83 31.67 20.51
C ASP A 338 3.92 32.57 19.65
N SER A 339 4.25 32.72 18.37
CA SER A 339 3.45 33.49 17.41
C SER A 339 2.06 32.88 17.17
N ILE A 340 1.97 31.55 17.02
CA ILE A 340 0.67 30.88 16.81
C ILE A 340 -0.12 30.83 18.12
N ASN A 341 0.54 30.67 19.27
CA ASN A 341 -0.08 30.76 20.59
C ASN A 341 -0.79 32.11 20.79
N SER A 342 -0.23 33.21 20.29
CA SER A 342 -0.89 34.53 20.38
C SER A 342 -2.13 34.66 19.46
N ARG A 343 -2.27 33.79 18.46
CA ARG A 343 -3.47 33.68 17.61
C ARG A 343 -4.48 32.64 18.11
N GLY A 344 -4.17 31.92 19.18
CA GLY A 344 -5.08 30.94 19.79
C GLY A 344 -5.39 29.73 18.89
N ARG A 345 -4.44 29.32 18.04
CA ARG A 345 -4.62 28.20 17.09
C ARG A 345 -3.93 26.94 17.57
N SER A 346 -4.44 25.79 17.12
CA SER A 346 -3.73 24.50 17.23
C SER A 346 -2.62 24.43 16.17
N MET A 347 -1.77 23.41 16.25
CA MET A 347 -0.63 23.29 15.32
C MET A 347 -0.51 21.88 14.74
N ILE A 348 -0.13 21.77 13.47
CA ILE A 348 0.60 20.58 13.00
C ILE A 348 2.09 20.93 13.06
N ILE A 349 2.90 20.06 13.68
CA ILE A 349 4.36 20.21 13.66
C ILE A 349 4.93 18.97 13.01
N THR A 350 5.47 19.11 11.79
CA THR A 350 6.26 18.09 11.12
C THR A 350 7.70 18.18 11.58
N VAL A 351 8.15 17.21 12.35
CA VAL A 351 9.55 17.10 12.75
C VAL A 351 10.31 16.27 11.71
N GLU A 352 11.33 16.88 11.13
CA GLU A 352 12.17 16.33 10.08
C GLU A 352 13.58 16.09 10.63
N PRO A 353 14.00 14.83 10.86
CA PRO A 353 15.27 14.58 11.52
C PRO A 353 16.46 14.76 10.55
N TRP A 354 16.85 16.00 10.26
CA TRP A 354 17.99 16.35 9.40
C TRP A 354 18.44 17.82 9.57
N ARG A 355 19.51 18.21 8.87
CA ARG A 355 19.92 19.61 8.64
C ARG A 355 20.24 20.47 9.89
N GLY A 356 20.65 19.84 10.99
CA GLY A 356 21.16 20.56 12.17
C GLY A 356 22.62 20.97 12.00
N LYS A 357 23.04 22.01 12.73
CA LYS A 357 24.45 22.41 12.86
C LYS A 357 25.23 21.40 13.70
N ARG A 358 24.68 20.93 14.84
CA ARG A 358 25.29 19.83 15.60
C ARG A 358 24.87 18.45 15.08
N TRP A 359 23.75 18.41 14.37
CA TRP A 359 23.13 17.18 13.86
C TRP A 359 23.02 17.22 12.33
N PRO A 360 24.15 17.12 11.59
CA PRO A 360 24.13 17.15 10.14
C PRO A 360 23.33 15.98 9.55
N THR A 361 22.93 16.12 8.29
CA THR A 361 22.16 15.08 7.57
C THR A 361 22.91 13.75 7.55
N SER A 362 22.27 12.69 8.07
CA SER A 362 22.81 11.31 8.11
C SER A 362 21.86 10.35 7.39
N ARG A 363 22.40 9.38 6.63
CA ARG A 363 21.60 8.28 6.06
C ARG A 363 21.22 7.21 7.10
N ASP A 364 21.89 7.19 8.24
CA ASP A 364 21.60 6.29 9.36
C ASP A 364 20.73 6.95 10.43
N VAL A 365 20.16 8.13 10.15
CA VAL A 365 19.42 8.95 11.13
C VAL A 365 18.38 8.20 11.97
N LEU A 366 17.69 7.21 11.39
CA LEU A 366 16.70 6.41 12.12
C LEU A 366 17.36 5.43 13.11
N LYS A 367 18.48 4.81 12.73
CA LYS A 367 19.25 3.93 13.63
C LYS A 367 19.93 4.75 14.71
N ASP A 368 20.53 5.85 14.31
CA ASP A 368 21.19 6.83 15.17
C ASP A 368 20.24 7.34 16.26
N MET A 369 18.97 7.59 15.89
CA MET A 369 17.89 7.93 16.82
C MET A 369 17.59 6.81 17.81
N ILE A 370 17.42 5.57 17.33
CA ILE A 370 17.15 4.42 18.20
C ILE A 370 18.31 4.17 19.18
N ASN A 371 19.54 4.55 18.80
CA ASN A 371 20.73 4.46 19.64
C ASN A 371 20.90 5.65 20.61
N GLY A 372 19.92 6.55 20.68
CA GLY A 372 19.92 7.69 21.61
C GLY A 372 20.78 8.88 21.19
N MET A 373 21.40 8.87 19.99
CA MET A 373 22.31 9.96 19.61
C MET A 373 21.60 11.31 19.53
N TYR A 374 20.32 11.33 19.18
CA TYR A 374 19.53 12.57 19.08
C TYR A 374 18.72 12.90 20.35
N ASP A 375 18.91 12.18 21.46
CA ASP A 375 18.14 12.41 22.68
C ASP A 375 18.15 13.89 23.15
N PRO A 376 19.29 14.62 23.14
CA PRO A 376 19.30 16.02 23.56
C PRO A 376 18.41 16.94 22.70
N ILE A 377 18.36 16.71 21.38
CA ILE A 377 17.54 17.51 20.47
C ILE A 377 16.07 17.07 20.51
N ILE A 378 15.79 15.79 20.75
CA ILE A 378 14.42 15.29 20.98
C ILE A 378 13.86 15.87 22.28
N GLU A 379 14.63 15.87 23.38
CA GLU A 379 14.24 16.50 24.64
C GLU A 379 13.96 17.99 24.45
N THR A 380 14.84 18.69 23.72
CA THR A 380 14.64 20.10 23.37
C THR A 380 13.35 20.30 22.57
N THR A 381 13.06 19.42 21.61
CA THR A 381 11.83 19.45 20.81
C THR A 381 10.61 19.32 21.71
N TYR A 382 10.57 18.32 22.60
CA TYR A 382 9.45 18.09 23.51
C TYR A 382 9.27 19.22 24.52
N ARG A 383 10.37 19.78 25.05
CA ARG A 383 10.34 20.98 25.90
C ARG A 383 9.67 22.15 25.16
N ILE A 384 10.06 22.42 23.92
CA ILE A 384 9.51 23.52 23.12
C ILE A 384 8.01 23.31 22.84
N ILE A 385 7.61 22.15 22.32
CA ILE A 385 6.20 21.90 21.95
C ILE A 385 5.27 21.76 23.17
N SER A 386 5.79 21.41 24.35
CA SER A 386 5.01 21.39 25.60
C SER A 386 4.47 22.78 25.99
N ARG A 387 5.06 23.87 25.47
CA ARG A 387 4.64 25.25 25.71
C ARG A 387 3.43 25.68 24.88
N ALA A 388 2.99 24.84 23.92
CA ALA A 388 1.81 25.12 23.13
C ALA A 388 0.55 25.18 24.01
N LYS A 389 -0.24 26.24 23.86
CA LYS A 389 -1.49 26.46 24.63
C LYS A 389 -2.68 25.66 24.09
N HIS A 390 -2.55 25.15 22.86
CA HIS A 390 -3.55 24.37 22.14
C HIS A 390 -2.96 23.03 21.69
N PRO A 391 -3.80 22.07 21.25
CA PRO A 391 -3.32 20.78 20.77
C PRO A 391 -2.24 20.88 19.68
N VAL A 392 -1.22 20.03 19.79
CA VAL A 392 -0.16 19.85 18.80
C VAL A 392 -0.34 18.51 18.11
N PHE A 393 -0.64 18.53 16.82
CA PHE A 393 -0.63 17.38 15.92
C PHE A 393 0.82 17.14 15.46
N LEU A 394 1.54 16.31 16.23
CA LEU A 394 2.96 16.03 16.01
C LEU A 394 3.12 14.95 14.95
N ARG A 395 3.66 15.32 13.79
CA ARG A 395 3.99 14.44 12.67
C ARG A 395 5.50 14.26 12.61
N PHE A 396 5.98 13.03 12.41
CA PHE A 396 7.41 12.75 12.42
C PHE A 396 7.81 11.93 11.20
N ALA A 397 8.92 12.32 10.55
CA ALA A 397 9.53 11.60 9.43
C ALA A 397 8.48 11.11 8.40
N HIS A 398 7.77 12.07 7.80
CA HIS A 398 6.66 11.83 6.87
C HIS A 398 7.14 11.25 5.54
N GLU A 399 6.21 10.68 4.77
CA GLU A 399 6.46 10.17 3.40
C GLU A 399 7.61 9.15 3.26
N MET A 400 7.93 8.46 4.35
CA MET A 400 8.96 7.42 4.44
C MET A 400 8.78 6.27 3.44
N GLU A 401 7.54 5.99 3.01
CA GLU A 401 7.23 4.85 2.15
C GLU A 401 7.58 5.08 0.69
N ILE A 402 7.72 6.35 0.28
CA ILE A 402 8.05 6.68 -1.10
C ILE A 402 9.45 6.14 -1.42
N PRO A 403 9.62 5.33 -2.50
CA PRO A 403 10.89 4.71 -2.85
C PRO A 403 11.84 5.72 -3.56
N THR A 404 12.13 6.83 -2.89
CA THR A 404 13.08 7.86 -3.33
C THR A 404 14.12 8.14 -2.23
N MET A 405 15.01 9.10 -2.47
CA MET A 405 16.02 9.53 -1.51
C MET A 405 15.91 11.04 -1.22
N ARG A 406 14.72 11.65 -1.41
CA ARG A 406 14.49 13.08 -1.10
C ARG A 406 14.77 13.37 0.37
N TYR A 407 14.33 12.47 1.25
CA TYR A 407 14.58 12.53 2.69
C TYR A 407 15.54 11.41 3.16
N PRO A 408 16.36 11.65 4.20
CA PRO A 408 17.29 10.64 4.71
C PRO A 408 16.58 9.40 5.31
N TRP A 409 15.34 9.56 5.77
CA TRP A 409 14.50 8.47 6.31
C TRP A 409 13.74 7.67 5.23
N GLN A 410 13.79 8.06 3.96
CA GLN A 410 13.17 7.32 2.85
C GLN A 410 14.07 6.20 2.31
N SER A 411 13.43 5.20 1.70
CA SER A 411 14.08 3.98 1.19
C SER A 411 14.89 3.24 2.27
N GLN A 412 14.47 3.37 3.53
CA GLN A 412 15.05 2.70 4.68
C GLN A 412 14.37 1.34 4.94
N ASP A 413 14.83 0.65 5.98
CA ASP A 413 14.16 -0.54 6.48
C ASP A 413 12.87 -0.18 7.26
N PRO A 414 11.70 -0.75 6.91
CA PRO A 414 10.42 -0.42 7.56
C PRO A 414 10.41 -0.72 9.06
N VAL A 415 11.07 -1.79 9.50
CA VAL A 415 11.15 -2.12 10.93
C VAL A 415 11.98 -1.06 11.67
N THR A 416 13.09 -0.63 11.08
CA THR A 416 13.91 0.47 11.62
C THR A 416 13.10 1.78 11.71
N TYR A 417 12.33 2.13 10.68
CA TYR A 417 11.43 3.29 10.76
C TYR A 417 10.40 3.16 11.86
N ILE A 418 9.73 2.00 11.97
CA ILE A 418 8.71 1.76 13.00
C ILE A 418 9.33 1.93 14.40
N LYS A 419 10.52 1.39 14.64
CA LYS A 419 11.26 1.58 15.90
C LYS A 419 11.55 3.05 16.18
N ALA A 420 12.09 3.78 15.21
CA ALA A 420 12.41 5.19 15.36
C ALA A 420 11.16 6.05 15.62
N TYR A 421 10.06 5.79 14.90
CA TYR A 421 8.78 6.46 15.12
C TYR A 421 8.25 6.20 16.54
N ARG A 422 8.24 4.93 16.97
CA ARG A 422 7.84 4.54 18.33
C ARG A 422 8.70 5.22 19.38
N TYR A 423 10.02 5.20 19.21
CA TYR A 423 10.99 5.84 20.10
C TYR A 423 10.70 7.35 20.24
N PHE A 424 10.58 8.05 19.12
CA PHE A 424 10.28 9.48 19.11
C PHE A 424 8.95 9.79 19.78
N MET A 425 7.88 9.06 19.48
CA MET A 425 6.55 9.31 20.05
C MET A 425 6.42 8.93 21.53
N GLN A 426 7.23 7.98 22.01
CA GLN A 426 7.22 7.57 23.42
C GLN A 426 7.97 8.56 24.33
N PHE A 427 8.95 9.29 23.80
CA PHE A 427 9.73 10.30 24.54
C PHE A 427 8.83 11.34 25.23
N GLY A 428 7.74 11.75 24.58
CA GLY A 428 6.76 12.71 25.13
C GLY A 428 5.43 12.10 25.55
N ALA A 429 5.35 10.78 25.80
CA ALA A 429 4.06 10.10 26.08
C ALA A 429 3.28 10.66 27.29
N HIS A 430 3.95 11.37 28.20
CA HIS A 430 3.34 12.02 29.36
C HIS A 430 2.61 13.34 29.02
N LEU A 431 2.85 13.92 27.83
CA LEU A 431 2.30 15.21 27.42
C LEU A 431 0.91 15.04 26.79
N LYS A 432 -0.12 15.50 27.51
CA LYS A 432 -1.54 15.32 27.13
C LYS A 432 -2.01 16.20 25.97
N ASN A 433 -1.29 17.28 25.67
CA ASN A 433 -1.60 18.23 24.58
C ASN A 433 -1.10 17.75 23.21
N ILE A 434 -0.33 16.67 23.15
CA ILE A 434 0.21 16.13 21.90
C ILE A 434 -0.75 15.07 21.33
N ARG A 435 -0.96 15.14 20.01
CA ARG A 435 -1.67 14.16 19.19
C ARG A 435 -0.68 13.62 18.16
N ARG A 436 -0.43 12.32 18.19
CA ARG A 436 0.60 11.65 17.39
C ARG A 436 0.05 11.34 16.00
N VAL A 437 0.69 11.89 14.96
CA VAL A 437 0.28 11.74 13.57
C VAL A 437 1.28 10.86 12.83
N TRP A 438 0.81 9.75 12.28
CA TRP A 438 1.59 8.95 11.34
C TRP A 438 1.25 9.40 9.93
N GLY A 439 2.23 9.95 9.21
CA GLY A 439 2.01 10.62 7.94
C GLY A 439 2.76 10.00 6.76
N PRO A 440 2.32 8.85 6.23
CA PRO A 440 2.72 8.43 4.90
C PRO A 440 2.21 9.43 3.85
N ALA A 441 2.76 9.39 2.64
CA ALA A 441 2.14 10.03 1.49
C ALA A 441 0.79 9.38 1.14
N GLY A 442 0.57 8.13 1.55
CA GLY A 442 -0.59 7.31 1.22
C GLY A 442 -0.37 6.45 -0.03
N ASP A 443 0.89 6.24 -0.40
CA ASP A 443 1.26 5.48 -1.58
C ASP A 443 1.20 3.96 -1.34
N ARG A 444 1.31 3.21 -2.43
CA ARG A 444 1.20 1.76 -2.41
C ARG A 444 2.24 1.17 -1.45
N GLY A 445 1.80 0.29 -0.53
CA GLY A 445 2.66 -0.31 0.48
C GLY A 445 2.86 0.52 1.76
N SER A 446 2.11 1.62 1.95
CA SER A 446 2.17 2.44 3.17
C SER A 446 2.05 1.62 4.47
N LEU A 447 1.14 0.64 4.53
CA LEU A 447 0.94 -0.16 5.75
C LEU A 447 2.15 -1.02 6.11
N GLU A 448 3.11 -1.22 5.20
CA GLU A 448 4.41 -1.83 5.53
C GLU A 448 5.16 -1.05 6.64
N TRP A 449 4.86 0.25 6.79
CA TRP A 449 5.51 1.19 7.70
C TRP A 449 4.64 1.58 8.90
N TRP A 450 3.46 0.97 9.05
CA TRP A 450 2.54 1.22 10.17
C TRP A 450 3.18 0.93 11.55
N PRO A 451 3.25 1.90 12.48
CA PRO A 451 4.01 1.78 13.72
C PRO A 451 3.21 1.23 14.91
N GLY A 452 1.88 1.12 14.79
CA GLY A 452 1.01 0.54 15.81
C GLY A 452 -0.02 1.52 16.37
N ASP A 453 -1.17 0.98 16.80
CA ASP A 453 -2.30 1.77 17.30
C ASP A 453 -2.01 2.49 18.63
N ASP A 454 -1.04 2.03 19.41
CA ASP A 454 -0.68 2.57 20.73
C ASP A 454 0.13 3.88 20.64
N VAL A 455 0.82 4.09 19.51
CA VAL A 455 1.67 5.27 19.28
C VAL A 455 1.12 6.23 18.21
N VAL A 456 -0.08 5.97 17.69
CA VAL A 456 -0.72 6.79 16.66
C VAL A 456 -2.13 7.19 17.07
N ASP A 457 -2.41 8.49 17.04
CA ASP A 457 -3.74 9.04 17.28
C ASP A 457 -4.46 9.37 15.96
N TYR A 458 -3.71 9.80 14.93
CA TYR A 458 -4.21 10.11 13.59
C TYR A 458 -3.34 9.49 12.50
N THR A 459 -3.96 8.99 11.44
CA THR A 459 -3.27 8.75 10.17
C THR A 459 -3.28 10.02 9.34
N SER A 460 -2.35 10.15 8.39
CA SER A 460 -2.33 11.22 7.40
C SER A 460 -2.00 10.68 6.01
N ILE A 461 -2.38 11.44 4.99
CA ILE A 461 -2.00 11.27 3.59
C ILE A 461 -1.72 12.65 2.98
N ALA A 462 -0.89 12.68 1.93
CA ALA A 462 -0.68 13.87 1.11
C ALA A 462 -1.50 13.79 -0.20
N ILE A 463 -2.19 14.86 -0.56
CA ILE A 463 -3.03 14.93 -1.77
C ILE A 463 -2.62 16.12 -2.64
N TYR A 464 -1.81 15.84 -3.66
CA TYR A 464 -1.48 16.83 -4.69
C TYR A 464 -2.08 16.43 -6.03
N GLY A 465 -2.67 17.38 -6.74
CA GLY A 465 -3.31 17.12 -8.05
C GLY A 465 -2.38 16.54 -9.12
N LEU A 466 -1.06 16.66 -8.95
CA LEU A 466 -0.06 16.13 -9.88
C LEU A 466 0.37 14.70 -9.55
N PRO A 467 -0.09 13.67 -10.29
CA PRO A 467 0.48 12.33 -10.18
C PRO A 467 1.81 12.17 -10.92
N ASP A 468 2.09 13.01 -11.92
CA ASP A 468 3.30 12.98 -12.72
C ASP A 468 3.83 14.40 -12.92
N LYS A 469 5.13 14.57 -12.70
CA LYS A 469 5.85 15.83 -12.90
C LYS A 469 5.83 16.34 -14.34
N ASN A 470 5.59 15.47 -15.30
CA ASN A 470 5.51 15.82 -16.72
C ASN A 470 4.15 16.42 -17.11
N ILE A 471 3.18 16.47 -16.19
CA ILE A 471 1.89 17.11 -16.45
C ILE A 471 2.05 18.64 -16.44
N THR A 472 2.00 19.22 -17.64
CA THR A 472 2.05 20.67 -17.86
C THR A 472 0.67 21.29 -18.04
N ASP A 473 -0.30 20.56 -18.59
CA ASP A 473 -1.71 20.98 -18.67
C ASP A 473 -2.40 20.73 -17.33
N PRO A 474 -2.85 21.78 -16.60
CA PRO A 474 -3.52 21.62 -15.32
C PRO A 474 -4.74 20.71 -15.37
N ARG A 475 -5.44 20.60 -16.51
CA ARG A 475 -6.66 19.80 -16.68
C ARG A 475 -6.41 18.29 -16.65
N LEU A 476 -5.16 17.87 -16.76
CA LEU A 476 -4.74 16.47 -16.66
C LEU A 476 -4.35 16.08 -15.23
N GLN A 477 -4.40 17.01 -14.28
CA GLN A 477 -4.26 16.71 -12.86
C GLN A 477 -5.43 15.86 -12.37
N GLU A 478 -5.15 14.92 -11.47
CA GLU A 478 -6.19 14.10 -10.87
C GLU A 478 -7.07 14.93 -9.91
N SER A 479 -8.36 14.60 -9.87
CA SER A 479 -9.28 15.20 -8.90
C SER A 479 -8.91 14.80 -7.47
N PHE A 480 -9.20 15.68 -6.50
CA PHE A 480 -9.06 15.36 -5.08
C PHE A 480 -9.77 14.05 -4.73
N SER A 481 -11.01 13.87 -5.22
CA SER A 481 -11.84 12.69 -4.92
C SER A 481 -11.20 11.38 -5.38
N THR A 482 -10.58 11.37 -6.56
CA THR A 482 -9.90 10.20 -7.12
C THR A 482 -8.70 9.80 -6.26
N ILE A 483 -7.86 10.77 -5.92
CA ILE A 483 -6.67 10.54 -5.10
C ILE A 483 -7.08 10.12 -3.69
N PHE A 484 -8.04 10.82 -3.07
CA PHE A 484 -8.56 10.52 -1.74
C PHE A 484 -9.10 9.09 -1.68
N LYS A 485 -9.96 8.68 -2.63
CA LYS A 485 -10.51 7.32 -2.68
C LYS A 485 -9.41 6.27 -2.77
N ARG A 486 -8.41 6.49 -3.63
CA ARG A 486 -7.28 5.56 -3.80
C ARG A 486 -6.42 5.46 -2.53
N LYS A 487 -6.03 6.58 -1.94
CA LYS A 487 -5.09 6.63 -0.80
C LYS A 487 -5.76 6.24 0.52
N SER A 488 -6.98 6.69 0.78
CA SER A 488 -7.73 6.29 1.99
C SER A 488 -8.04 4.79 2.02
N TYR A 489 -8.34 4.19 0.86
CA TYR A 489 -8.57 2.75 0.74
C TYR A 489 -7.36 1.91 1.18
N ARG A 490 -6.14 2.40 0.93
CA ARG A 490 -4.90 1.74 1.38
C ARG A 490 -4.75 1.73 2.89
N MET A 491 -5.42 2.63 3.60
CA MET A 491 -5.39 2.70 5.07
C MET A 491 -6.49 1.85 5.74
N ARG A 492 -7.32 1.12 4.98
CA ARG A 492 -8.53 0.46 5.52
C ARG A 492 -8.30 -0.64 6.56
N LEU A 493 -7.07 -1.11 6.75
CA LEU A 493 -6.71 -2.09 7.78
C LEU A 493 -6.23 -1.44 9.09
N VAL A 494 -6.18 -0.11 9.16
CA VAL A 494 -5.90 0.63 10.40
C VAL A 494 -7.13 1.48 10.74
N ASN A 495 -7.45 1.56 12.03
CA ASN A 495 -8.67 2.23 12.50
C ASN A 495 -8.33 3.54 13.21
N LYS A 496 -7.90 4.55 12.45
CA LYS A 496 -7.58 5.88 12.97
C LYS A 496 -8.24 6.97 12.14
N PRO A 497 -8.69 8.07 12.76
CA PRO A 497 -9.13 9.25 12.02
C PRO A 497 -8.00 9.76 11.11
N LEU A 498 -8.38 10.30 9.95
CA LEU A 498 -7.47 10.83 8.96
C LEU A 498 -7.36 12.35 9.11
N PHE A 499 -6.15 12.86 9.29
CA PHE A 499 -5.84 14.28 9.11
C PHE A 499 -5.08 14.42 7.79
N ILE A 500 -5.70 14.99 6.75
CA ILE A 500 -5.00 15.27 5.49
C ILE A 500 -4.05 16.45 5.76
N THR A 501 -2.80 16.15 6.13
CA THR A 501 -1.86 17.20 6.58
C THR A 501 -1.29 18.01 5.44
N GLU A 502 -1.44 17.57 4.20
CA GLU A 502 -1.01 18.31 3.02
C GLU A 502 -1.96 18.05 1.86
N PHE A 503 -2.51 19.11 1.28
CA PHE A 503 -3.09 19.04 -0.05
C PHE A 503 -2.92 20.35 -0.81
N GLY A 504 -2.84 20.25 -2.15
CA GLY A 504 -2.58 21.39 -3.00
C GLY A 504 -2.81 21.09 -4.49
N VAL A 505 -3.09 22.14 -5.26
CA VAL A 505 -3.31 22.04 -6.71
C VAL A 505 -2.69 23.25 -7.42
N LYS A 506 -2.04 23.01 -8.56
CA LYS A 506 -1.49 24.10 -9.39
C LYS A 506 -2.45 24.43 -10.53
N GLY A 507 -2.43 25.66 -11.03
CA GLY A 507 -3.19 26.04 -12.23
C GLY A 507 -3.62 27.50 -12.20
N SER A 508 -4.49 27.89 -13.12
CA SER A 508 -5.18 29.18 -13.02
C SER A 508 -6.06 29.23 -11.78
N GLU A 509 -6.32 30.43 -11.26
CA GLU A 509 -7.20 30.62 -10.10
C GLU A 509 -8.57 29.96 -10.30
N SER A 510 -9.15 30.08 -11.50
CA SER A 510 -10.41 29.42 -11.86
C SER A 510 -10.35 27.89 -11.76
N PHE A 511 -9.22 27.28 -12.13
CA PHE A 511 -9.03 25.84 -12.04
C PHE A 511 -8.85 25.40 -10.57
N GLN A 512 -8.03 26.13 -9.81
CA GLN A 512 -7.80 25.87 -8.40
C GLN A 512 -9.11 25.97 -7.60
N ASN A 513 -9.91 27.01 -7.85
CA ASN A 513 -11.22 27.20 -7.20
C ASN A 513 -12.18 26.02 -7.46
N ASN A 514 -12.29 25.56 -8.71
CA ASN A 514 -13.15 24.41 -9.02
C ASN A 514 -12.65 23.12 -8.36
N TRP A 515 -11.34 22.85 -8.44
CA TRP A 515 -10.76 21.66 -7.82
C TRP A 515 -10.93 21.67 -6.29
N LEU A 516 -10.80 22.84 -5.65
CA LEU A 516 -11.01 23.00 -4.22
C LEU A 516 -12.48 22.86 -3.82
N LYS A 517 -13.43 23.37 -4.60
CA LYS A 517 -14.86 23.12 -4.36
C LYS A 517 -15.17 21.61 -4.40
N ASP A 518 -14.61 20.89 -5.37
CA ASP A 518 -14.73 19.43 -5.44
C ASP A 518 -14.07 18.72 -4.25
N ALA A 519 -12.94 19.23 -3.76
CA ALA A 519 -12.30 18.76 -2.55
C ALA A 519 -13.21 18.96 -1.33
N ALA A 520 -13.81 20.14 -1.15
CA ALA A 520 -14.73 20.44 -0.06
C ALA A 520 -15.94 19.48 -0.04
N PHE A 521 -16.56 19.20 -1.19
CA PHE A 521 -17.64 18.20 -1.28
C PHE A 521 -17.20 16.80 -0.88
N THR A 522 -15.99 16.39 -1.29
CA THR A 522 -15.43 15.08 -0.91
C THR A 522 -15.18 15.01 0.59
N ILE A 523 -14.58 16.06 1.16
CA ILE A 523 -14.23 16.14 2.57
C ILE A 523 -15.49 16.09 3.43
N ARG A 524 -16.50 16.90 3.11
CA ARG A 524 -17.78 16.96 3.84
C ARG A 524 -18.53 15.62 3.86
N LYS A 525 -18.44 14.83 2.78
CA LYS A 525 -19.09 13.51 2.68
C LYS A 525 -18.35 12.41 3.44
N SER A 526 -17.10 12.65 3.84
CA SER A 526 -16.26 11.65 4.49
C SER A 526 -16.45 11.65 6.00
N ASN A 527 -16.66 10.49 6.60
CA ASN A 527 -16.76 10.32 8.05
C ASN A 527 -15.40 10.04 8.74
N ILE A 528 -14.36 9.71 7.97
CA ILE A 528 -13.02 9.41 8.51
C ILE A 528 -12.12 10.65 8.58
N ILE A 529 -12.42 11.72 7.86
CA ILE A 529 -11.58 12.92 7.85
C ILE A 529 -11.87 13.74 9.11
N ALA A 530 -10.84 13.93 9.93
CA ALA A 530 -10.88 14.77 11.11
C ALA A 530 -10.31 16.17 10.90
N GLY A 531 -9.45 16.34 9.90
CA GLY A 531 -8.88 17.62 9.56
C GLY A 531 -8.24 17.63 8.18
N VAL A 532 -8.08 18.83 7.64
CA VAL A 532 -7.41 19.10 6.37
C VAL A 532 -6.48 20.29 6.52
N CYS A 533 -5.33 20.26 5.87
CA CYS A 533 -4.34 21.34 5.91
C CYS A 533 -3.89 21.68 4.48
N TYR A 534 -4.25 22.89 4.01
CA TYR A 534 -3.91 23.35 2.68
C TYR A 534 -2.44 23.79 2.62
N PHE A 535 -1.70 23.33 1.61
CA PHE A 535 -0.29 23.67 1.44
C PHE A 535 -0.15 24.89 0.51
N ASN A 536 0.01 26.09 1.08
CA ASN A 536 -0.01 27.37 0.36
C ASN A 536 1.38 27.87 -0.03
N GLN A 537 2.19 27.03 -0.65
CA GLN A 537 3.54 27.38 -1.11
C GLN A 537 3.86 26.70 -2.44
N ALA A 538 4.85 27.21 -3.18
CA ALA A 538 5.52 26.42 -4.21
C ALA A 538 6.44 25.37 -3.60
N ASP A 539 6.57 24.21 -4.27
CA ASP A 539 7.54 23.19 -3.85
C ASP A 539 8.99 23.65 -4.07
N ASN A 540 9.93 22.93 -3.48
CA ASN A 540 11.36 23.19 -3.67
C ASN A 540 11.76 22.96 -5.14
N PRO A 541 12.25 23.97 -5.89
CA PRO A 541 12.67 23.81 -7.28
C PRO A 541 13.77 22.75 -7.48
N GLU A 542 14.61 22.51 -6.48
CA GLU A 542 15.74 21.56 -6.57
C GLU A 542 15.30 20.11 -6.80
N VAL A 543 14.06 19.74 -6.43
CA VAL A 543 13.58 18.35 -6.54
C VAL A 543 12.91 18.04 -7.89
N TRP A 544 12.68 19.05 -8.73
CA TRP A 544 11.95 18.92 -10.01
C TRP A 544 12.85 18.90 -11.25
N GLY A 545 14.17 18.94 -11.06
CA GLY A 545 15.15 18.88 -12.15
C GLY A 545 15.06 20.12 -13.04
N LYS A 546 14.68 19.95 -14.31
CA LYS A 546 14.56 21.05 -15.29
C LYS A 546 13.15 21.62 -15.40
N ILE A 547 12.17 21.05 -14.70
CA ILE A 547 10.77 21.47 -14.78
C ILE A 547 10.51 22.46 -13.62
N PRO A 548 9.73 23.54 -13.82
CA PRO A 548 9.33 24.41 -12.72
C PRO A 548 8.62 23.62 -11.63
N ALA A 549 8.97 23.92 -10.36
CA ALA A 549 8.22 23.40 -9.23
C ALA A 549 6.74 23.81 -9.33
N PRO A 550 5.80 22.93 -8.96
CA PRO A 550 4.41 23.31 -8.85
C PRO A 550 4.25 24.41 -7.78
N ASP A 551 3.48 25.45 -8.12
CA ASP A 551 3.01 26.44 -7.16
C ASP A 551 1.60 26.07 -6.73
N TRP A 552 1.44 25.75 -5.45
CA TRP A 552 0.15 25.44 -4.83
C TRP A 552 -0.46 26.68 -4.14
N GLY A 553 0.13 27.86 -4.29
CA GLY A 553 -0.43 29.10 -3.79
C GLY A 553 -1.83 29.39 -4.34
N VAL A 554 -2.73 29.85 -3.47
CA VAL A 554 -4.08 30.35 -3.84
C VAL A 554 -4.33 31.73 -3.26
N SER A 555 -5.30 32.45 -3.83
CA SER A 555 -5.82 33.69 -3.28
C SER A 555 -6.66 33.43 -2.03
N GLU A 556 -6.82 34.46 -1.18
CA GLU A 556 -7.75 34.47 -0.05
C GLU A 556 -9.16 34.07 -0.52
N THR A 557 -9.68 34.73 -1.57
CA THR A 557 -10.99 34.44 -2.17
C THR A 557 -11.15 32.97 -2.62
N THR A 558 -10.12 32.35 -3.19
CA THR A 558 -10.18 30.92 -3.58
C THR A 558 -10.27 30.02 -2.35
N PHE A 559 -9.57 30.36 -1.27
CA PHE A 559 -9.62 29.61 -0.02
C PHE A 559 -10.92 29.84 0.76
N GLU A 560 -11.45 31.07 0.80
CA GLU A 560 -12.78 31.38 1.38
C GLU A 560 -13.87 30.56 0.69
N ASN A 561 -13.88 30.51 -0.64
CA ASN A 561 -14.81 29.68 -1.42
C ASN A 561 -14.76 28.19 -1.03
N PHE A 562 -13.55 27.66 -0.78
CA PHE A 562 -13.36 26.30 -0.29
C PHE A 562 -14.01 26.09 1.08
N VAL A 563 -13.74 27.00 2.02
CA VAL A 563 -14.26 26.96 3.39
C VAL A 563 -15.79 27.08 3.42
N GLU A 564 -16.36 27.99 2.64
CA GLU A 564 -17.81 28.16 2.52
C GLU A 564 -18.46 26.89 1.96
N THR A 565 -17.88 26.30 0.91
CA THR A 565 -18.37 25.05 0.31
C THR A 565 -18.26 23.86 1.26
N LEU A 566 -17.26 23.87 2.15
CA LEU A 566 -17.07 22.83 3.16
C LEU A 566 -18.08 22.94 4.30
N SER A 567 -18.53 24.16 4.60
CA SER A 567 -19.45 24.47 5.71
C SER A 567 -20.93 24.36 5.33
N ASN A 568 -21.26 24.54 4.05
CA ASN A 568 -22.60 24.39 3.46
C ASN A 568 -22.83 22.96 2.92
#